data_AF-A0A5F0YGE0-F1
#
_entry.id   AF-A0A5F0YGE0-F1
#
_cell.length_a   1.000
_cell.length_b   1.000
_cell.length_c   1.000
_cell.angle_alpha   90.00
_cell.angle_beta   90.00
_cell.angle_gamma   90.00
#
_symmetry.space_group_name_H-M   'P 1'
#
loop_
_entity.id
_entity.type
_entity.pdbx_description
1 polymer ?
#
loop_
_entity_poly.entity_id
_entity_poly.type
_entity_poly.pdbx_seq_one_letter_code
_entity_poly.pdbx_strand_id
1 'polypeptide(L)' 'MEINSSGVRVAARVLNVAYNTVLSTLKTLTKASDLYPFR' A
#
# COMPACT_ATOMS: atom_id res chain seq x y z
N MET A 1 7.72 8.40 3.59
CA MET A 1 7.75 7.52 2.41
C MET A 1 6.55 7.86 1.54
N GLU A 2 6.76 8.38 0.32
CA GLU A 2 5.65 8.66 -0.60
C GLU A 2 5.26 7.39 -1.38
N ILE A 3 3.96 7.08 -1.44
CA ILE A 3 3.45 5.89 -2.14
C ILE A 3 3.44 6.17 -3.66
N ASN A 4 4.27 5.44 -4.42
CA ASN A 4 4.39 5.59 -5.87
C ASN A 4 3.17 4.99 -6.60
N SER A 5 2.44 5.82 -7.37
CA SER A 5 1.24 5.42 -8.11
C SER A 5 1.47 4.35 -9.19
N SER A 6 2.67 4.26 -9.77
CA SER A 6 3.03 3.21 -10.73
C SER A 6 3.16 1.85 -10.05
N GLY A 7 3.79 1.82 -8.87
CA GLY A 7 3.91 0.60 -8.05
C GLY A 7 2.54 0.07 -7.61
N VAL A 8 1.63 0.97 -7.21
CA VAL A 8 0.25 0.60 -6.85
C VAL A 8 -0.50 -0.04 -8.03
N ARG A 9 -0.35 0.49 -9.25
CA ARG A 9 -0.96 -0.09 -10.46
C ARG A 9 -0.41 -1.48 -10.77
N VAL A 10 0.90 -1.69 -10.63
CA VAL A 10 1.52 -3.00 -10.86
C VAL A 10 1.01 -4.00 -9.82
N ALA A 11 1.03 -3.65 -8.54
CA ALA A 11 0.54 -4.50 -7.46
C ALA A 11 -0.94 -4.85 -7.65
N ALA A 12 -1.78 -3.89 -8.05
CA ALA A 12 -3.18 -4.13 -8.35
C ALA A 12 -3.39 -5.18 -9.46
N ARG A 13 -2.57 -5.14 -10.51
CA ARG A 13 -2.61 -6.14 -11.59
C ARG A 13 -2.13 -7.51 -11.13
N VAL A 14 -1.00 -7.58 -10.43
CA VAL A 14 -0.41 -8.84 -9.96
C VAL A 14 -1.35 -9.55 -8.97
N LEU A 15 -1.94 -8.78 -8.06
CA LEU A 15 -2.85 -9.30 -7.03
C LEU A 15 -4.30 -9.43 -7.52
N ASN A 16 -4.60 -9.03 -8.75
CA ASN A 16 -5.95 -8.99 -9.34
C ASN A 16 -6.99 -8.31 -8.42
N VAL A 17 -6.65 -7.13 -7.91
CA VAL A 17 -7.53 -6.32 -7.05
C VAL A 17 -7.63 -4.89 -7.56
N ALA A 18 -8.66 -4.16 -7.13
CA ALA A 18 -8.83 -2.77 -7.52
C ALA A 18 -7.66 -1.88 -7.01
N TYR A 19 -7.23 -0.93 -7.83
CA TYR A 19 -6.20 0.06 -7.49
C TYR A 19 -6.47 0.75 -6.14
N ASN A 20 -7.71 1.15 -5.91
CA ASN A 20 -8.12 1.83 -4.67
C ASN A 20 -7.97 0.94 -3.44
N THR A 21 -8.18 -0.37 -3.57
CA THR A 21 -7.96 -1.33 -2.48
C THR A 21 -6.49 -1.37 -2.11
N VAL A 22 -5.59 -1.52 -3.09
CA VAL A 22 -4.14 -1.54 -2.85
C VAL A 22 -3.67 -0.23 -2.23
N LEU A 23 -4.12 0.91 -2.76
CA LEU A 23 -3.77 2.23 -2.23
C LEU A 23 -4.23 2.40 -0.79
N SER A 24 -5.45 1.97 -0.47
CA SER A 24 -6.02 2.03 0.89
C SER A 24 -5.22 1.15 1.85
N THR A 25 -4.95 -0.09 1.48
CA THR A 25 -4.17 -1.03 2.29
C THR A 25 -2.77 -0.49 2.57
N LEU A 26 -2.07 0.03 1.56
CA LEU A 26 -0.73 0.61 1.75
C LEU A 26 -0.75 1.80 2.70
N LYS A 27 -1.73 2.71 2.59
CA LYS A 27 -1.89 3.82 3.54
C LYS A 27 -2.12 3.34 4.97
N THR A 28 -2.93 2.30 5.15
CA THR A 28 -3.19 1.71 6.46
C THR A 28 -1.93 1.07 7.03
N LEU A 29 -1.14 0.36 6.22
CA LEU A 29 0.10 -0.27 6.65
C LEU A 29 1.16 0.76 7.04
N THR A 30 1.32 1.86 6.29
CA THR A 30 2.24 2.95 6.66
C THR A 30 1.88 3.56 8.01
N LYS A 31 0.58 3.78 8.26
CA LYS A 31 0.14 4.26 9.59
C LYS A 31 0.40 3.22 10.67
N ALA A 32 0.14 1.95 10.40
CA ALA A 32 0.37 0.87 11.35
C ALA A 32 1.86 0.69 11.68
N SER A 33 2.77 0.89 10.71
CA SER A 33 4.21 0.86 10.98
C SER A 33 4.68 2.01 11.87
N ASP A 34 4.01 3.15 11.82
CA ASP A 34 4.28 4.26 12.76
C ASP A 34 3.80 3.92 14.18
N LEU A 35 2.69 3.17 14.29
CA LEU A 35 2.12 2.72 15.56
C LEU A 35 2.89 1.55 16.18
N TYR A 36 3.41 0.64 15.35
CA TYR A 36 4.15 -0.54 15.76
C TYR A 36 5.48 -0.59 14.99
N PRO A 37 6.48 0.19 15.41
CA PRO A 37 7.79 0.14 14.79
C PRO A 37 8.36 -1.27 15.02
N PHE A 38 8.52 -2.02 13.94
CA PHE A 38 9.16 -3.34 13.98
C PHE A 38 10.60 -3.15 14.47
N ARG A 39 10.89 -3.59 15.70
CA ARG A 39 12.23 -3.73 16.27
C ARG A 39 12.79 -5.11 15.97
#